data_AF-X0VNN3-F1
#
_entry.id   AF-X0VNN3-F1
#
_cell.length_a   1.000
_cell.length_b   1.000
_cell.length_c   1.000
_cell.angle_alpha   90.00
_cell.angle_beta   90.00
_cell.angle_gamma   90.00
#
_symmetry.space_group_name_H-M   'P 1'
#
loop_
_entity.id
_entity.type
_entity.pdbx_description
1 polymer ?
#
loop_
_entity_poly.entity_id
_entity_poly.type
_entity_poly.pdbx_seq_one_letter_code
_entity_poly.pdbx_strand_id
1 'polypeptide(L)'
;RPYIKPNRDDKHYLRVARITSLGAAALGLALVPIFMKDTIYGAHSMFTAAVTPPVLMAILFGITWKRYTPAAAFVTIVGGAILIGLSFVWPDALVGPFDFGMGPDSYKFMRALFGLLAAGSLGVSVTWFTKPKPEEKIKGLVAGTQLDAMRRFKGGTPNRRPGEKVRLITKFDPKLAGQNVVIVSKPALDKMAADPGDLLYASHTRWWYGGLRSVHVKAGAAIESEDTDLVRISPEDAASAHFTEGQEVVVEKIM
;
A
#
# COMPACT_ATOMS: atom_id res chain seq x y z
N ARG A 1 13.73 -7.42 5.00
CA ARG A 1 14.49 -8.11 6.08
C ARG A 1 15.84 -8.51 5.53
N PRO A 2 16.95 -8.26 6.24
CA PRO A 2 18.27 -8.65 5.78
C PRO A 2 18.39 -10.18 5.78
N TYR A 3 18.55 -10.77 4.60
CA TYR A 3 18.75 -12.22 4.45
C TYR A 3 20.21 -12.63 4.67
N ILE A 4 21.15 -11.70 4.45
CA ILE A 4 22.58 -11.90 4.65
C ILE A 4 22.99 -11.14 5.92
N LYS A 5 23.52 -11.88 6.91
CA LYS A 5 23.92 -11.39 8.24
C LYS A 5 22.80 -10.60 8.95
N PRO A 6 21.76 -11.29 9.47
CA PRO A 6 20.73 -10.65 10.28
C PRO A 6 21.33 -10.09 11.58
N ASN A 7 20.68 -9.07 12.17
CA ASN A 7 21.03 -8.43 13.45
C ASN A 7 22.40 -7.71 13.47
N ARG A 8 22.78 -7.07 12.37
CA ARG A 8 23.92 -6.14 12.36
C ARG A 8 23.46 -4.75 12.76
N ASP A 9 24.41 -3.95 13.26
CA ASP A 9 24.19 -2.53 13.57
C ASP A 9 23.75 -1.74 12.31
N ASP A 10 22.95 -0.70 12.49
CA ASP A 10 22.39 0.11 11.39
C ASP A 10 23.48 0.69 10.49
N LYS A 11 24.64 1.04 11.06
CA LYS A 11 25.82 1.52 10.32
C LYS A 11 26.30 0.51 9.27
N HIS A 12 26.14 -0.79 9.52
CA HIS A 12 26.48 -1.84 8.56
C HIS A 12 25.51 -1.81 7.37
N TYR A 13 24.20 -1.80 7.61
CA TYR A 13 23.21 -1.79 6.55
C TYR A 13 23.28 -0.50 5.72
N LEU A 14 23.53 0.65 6.34
CA LEU A 14 23.75 1.91 5.62
C LEU A 14 24.99 1.85 4.71
N ARG A 15 26.10 1.22 5.14
CA ARG A 15 27.27 1.04 4.27
C ARG A 15 26.98 0.11 3.10
N VAL A 16 26.32 -1.02 3.35
CA VAL A 16 25.95 -1.97 2.29
C VAL A 16 25.02 -1.31 1.27
N ALA A 17 24.04 -0.52 1.74
CA ALA A 17 23.15 0.24 0.88
C ALA A 17 23.94 1.20 -0.03
N ARG A 18 24.88 1.98 0.53
CA ARG A 18 25.73 2.91 -0.25
C ARG A 18 26.57 2.19 -1.31
N ILE A 19 27.22 1.09 -0.95
CA ILE A 19 28.03 0.30 -1.90
C ILE A 19 27.15 -0.26 -3.01
N THR A 20 25.97 -0.78 -2.66
CA THR A 20 25.01 -1.32 -3.64
C THR A 20 24.50 -0.22 -4.56
N SER A 21 24.20 0.98 -4.04
CA SER A 21 23.79 2.14 -4.85
C SER A 21 24.88 2.60 -5.81
N LEU A 22 26.14 2.66 -5.36
CA LEU A 22 27.28 2.98 -6.23
C LEU A 22 27.45 1.92 -7.33
N GLY A 23 27.34 0.64 -6.99
CA GLY A 23 27.40 -0.46 -7.95
C GLY A 23 26.28 -0.40 -8.98
N ALA A 24 25.04 -0.13 -8.55
CA ALA A 24 23.90 0.04 -9.44
C ALA A 24 24.07 1.26 -10.37
N ALA A 25 24.60 2.37 -9.86
CA ALA A 25 24.88 3.56 -10.67
C ALA A 25 25.98 3.28 -11.71
N ALA A 26 27.06 2.60 -11.32
CA ALA A 26 28.13 2.21 -12.24
C ALA A 26 27.63 1.25 -13.32
N LEU A 27 26.80 0.26 -12.96
CA LEU A 27 26.16 -0.63 -13.92
C LEU A 27 25.23 0.13 -14.88
N GLY A 28 24.43 1.06 -14.36
CA GLY A 28 23.58 1.93 -15.17
C GLY A 28 24.39 2.74 -16.19
N LEU A 29 25.51 3.34 -15.76
CA LEU A 29 26.42 4.07 -16.64
C LEU A 29 27.05 3.16 -17.69
N ALA A 30 27.46 1.95 -17.31
CA ALA A 30 28.04 0.96 -18.23
C ALA A 30 27.06 0.48 -19.31
N LEU A 31 25.74 0.53 -19.04
CA LEU A 31 24.70 0.16 -20.01
C LEU A 31 24.36 1.28 -20.99
N VAL A 32 24.78 2.53 -20.76
CA VAL A 32 24.47 3.68 -21.63
C VAL A 32 24.84 3.43 -23.11
N PRO A 33 26.03 2.92 -23.47
CA PRO A 33 26.39 2.70 -24.87
C PRO A 33 25.46 1.71 -25.61
N ILE A 34 24.84 0.77 -24.89
CA ILE A 34 23.90 -0.20 -25.45
C ILE A 34 22.58 0.50 -25.81
N PHE A 35 22.13 1.42 -24.96
CA PHE A 35 20.86 2.12 -25.13
C PHE A 35 20.94 3.38 -26.02
N MET A 36 22.13 3.86 -26.35
CA MET A 36 22.32 5.00 -27.27
C MET A 36 21.85 4.74 -28.71
N LYS A 37 21.57 3.48 -29.08
CA LYS A 37 21.16 3.09 -30.44
C LYS A 37 19.70 3.44 -30.78
N ASP A 38 18.86 3.63 -29.77
CA ASP A 38 17.44 3.90 -29.91
C ASP A 38 17.08 5.16 -29.11
N THR A 39 15.85 5.67 -29.23
CA THR A 39 15.44 6.82 -28.42
C THR A 39 15.39 6.44 -26.93
N ILE A 40 15.62 7.40 -26.02
CA ILE A 40 15.46 7.19 -24.57
C ILE A 40 14.06 6.65 -24.26
N TYR A 41 13.04 7.14 -24.98
CA TYR A 41 11.67 6.64 -24.87
C TYR A 41 11.53 5.18 -25.34
N GLY A 42 12.21 4.80 -26.42
CA GLY A 42 12.28 3.42 -26.91
C GLY A 42 12.91 2.47 -25.89
N ALA A 43 14.03 2.86 -25.28
CA ALA A 43 14.69 2.07 -24.22
C ALA A 43 13.80 1.93 -22.98
N HIS A 44 13.16 3.03 -22.55
CA HIS A 44 12.26 3.02 -21.40
C HIS A 44 11.00 2.16 -21.64
N SER A 45 10.39 2.28 -22.82
CA SER A 45 9.22 1.49 -23.21
C SER A 45 9.56 0.00 -23.33
N MET A 46 10.73 -0.34 -23.88
CA MET A 46 11.24 -1.72 -23.92
C MET A 46 11.37 -2.32 -22.52
N PHE A 47 12.03 -1.60 -21.59
CA PHE A 47 12.20 -2.08 -20.22
C PHE A 47 10.86 -2.26 -19.51
N THR A 48 9.98 -1.27 -19.65
CA THR A 48 8.64 -1.29 -19.05
C THR A 48 7.80 -2.43 -19.61
N ALA A 49 7.85 -2.69 -20.92
CA ALA A 49 7.15 -3.80 -21.57
C ALA A 49 7.71 -5.17 -21.18
N ALA A 50 9.00 -5.27 -20.81
CA ALA A 50 9.61 -6.51 -20.39
C ALA A 50 9.28 -6.90 -18.94
N VAL A 51 9.30 -5.94 -18.02
CA VAL A 51 9.23 -6.21 -16.58
C VAL A 51 7.85 -6.00 -15.98
N THR A 52 7.11 -5.00 -16.45
CA THR A 52 5.84 -4.59 -15.84
C THR A 52 4.73 -5.64 -16.02
N PRO A 53 4.51 -6.24 -17.22
CA PRO A 53 3.36 -7.14 -17.41
C PRO A 53 3.34 -8.35 -16.46
N PRO A 54 4.44 -9.11 -16.25
CA PRO A 54 4.44 -10.24 -15.33
C PRO A 54 4.17 -9.85 -13.88
N VAL A 55 4.76 -8.73 -13.43
CA VAL A 55 4.57 -8.21 -12.08
C VAL A 55 3.12 -7.75 -11.88
N LEU A 56 2.58 -7.00 -12.85
CA LEU A 56 1.20 -6.53 -12.82
C LEU A 56 0.21 -7.70 -12.75
N MET A 57 0.39 -8.74 -13.57
CA MET A 57 -0.47 -9.92 -13.53
C MET A 57 -0.40 -10.65 -12.19
N ALA A 58 0.79 -10.78 -11.60
CA ALA A 58 0.93 -11.40 -10.29
C ALA A 58 0.27 -10.60 -9.17
N ILE A 59 0.34 -9.27 -9.21
CA ILE A 59 -0.34 -8.38 -8.26
C ILE A 59 -1.86 -8.47 -8.45
N LEU A 60 -2.33 -8.36 -9.69
CA LEU A 60 -3.76 -8.39 -10.01
C LEU A 60 -4.40 -9.69 -9.51
N PHE A 61 -3.82 -10.85 -9.84
CA PHE A 61 -4.31 -12.13 -9.35
C PHE A 61 -4.14 -12.29 -7.84
N GLY A 62 -3.05 -11.79 -7.25
CA GLY A 62 -2.86 -11.83 -5.80
C GLY A 62 -3.94 -11.07 -5.02
N ILE A 63 -4.39 -9.92 -5.54
CA ILE A 63 -5.43 -9.10 -4.92
C ILE A 63 -6.83 -9.64 -5.22
N THR A 64 -7.09 -10.16 -6.42
CA THR A 64 -8.47 -10.48 -6.86
C THR A 64 -8.83 -11.96 -6.76
N TRP A 65 -7.87 -12.87 -6.69
CA TRP A 65 -8.12 -14.31 -6.80
C TRP A 65 -7.65 -15.08 -5.55
N LYS A 66 -8.59 -15.45 -4.69
CA LYS A 66 -8.33 -16.16 -3.41
C LYS A 66 -7.52 -17.46 -3.55
N ARG A 67 -7.62 -18.14 -4.70
CA ARG A 67 -6.88 -19.39 -4.98
C ARG A 67 -5.42 -19.14 -5.37
N TYR A 68 -5.08 -17.93 -5.81
CA TYR A 68 -3.76 -17.60 -6.34
C TYR A 68 -2.68 -17.82 -5.28
N THR A 69 -1.67 -18.63 -5.64
CA THR A 69 -0.66 -19.10 -4.69
C THR A 69 0.66 -18.35 -4.86
N PRO A 70 1.54 -18.29 -3.83
CA PRO A 70 2.89 -17.74 -4.00
C PRO A 70 3.72 -18.47 -5.06
N ALA A 71 3.49 -19.78 -5.25
CA ALA A 71 4.13 -20.54 -6.30
C ALA A 71 3.65 -20.09 -7.70
N ALA A 72 2.34 -19.90 -7.87
CA ALA A 72 1.80 -19.31 -9.10
C ALA A 72 2.34 -17.89 -9.33
N ALA A 73 2.42 -17.05 -8.29
CA ALA A 73 3.03 -15.73 -8.37
C ALA A 73 4.48 -15.76 -8.84
N PHE A 74 5.28 -16.67 -8.31
CA PHE A 74 6.67 -16.86 -8.73
C PHE A 74 6.77 -17.26 -10.21
N VAL A 75 5.97 -18.24 -10.65
CA VAL A 75 5.98 -18.70 -12.04
C VAL A 75 5.46 -17.62 -13.00
N THR A 76 4.42 -16.88 -12.62
CA THR A 76 3.92 -15.73 -13.40
C THR A 76 5.02 -14.71 -13.64
N ILE A 77 5.76 -14.32 -12.59
CA ILE A 77 6.80 -13.28 -12.69
C ILE A 77 8.00 -13.81 -13.46
N VAL A 78 8.57 -14.93 -13.03
CA VAL A 78 9.83 -15.47 -13.60
C VAL A 78 9.58 -16.08 -14.97
N GLY A 79 8.57 -16.95 -15.09
CA GLY A 79 8.20 -17.57 -16.36
C GLY A 79 7.69 -16.54 -17.38
N GLY A 80 6.89 -15.57 -16.93
CA GLY A 80 6.45 -14.45 -17.77
C GLY A 80 7.63 -13.61 -18.27
N ALA A 81 8.58 -13.24 -17.40
CA ALA A 81 9.78 -12.51 -17.79
C ALA A 81 10.65 -13.30 -18.78
N ILE A 82 10.77 -14.62 -18.61
CA ILE A 82 11.48 -15.50 -19.56
C ILE A 82 10.76 -15.51 -20.92
N LEU A 83 9.45 -15.69 -20.96
CA LEU A 83 8.67 -15.69 -22.21
C LEU A 83 8.76 -14.34 -22.94
N ILE A 84 8.72 -13.23 -22.20
CA ILE A 84 8.93 -11.90 -22.81
C ILE A 84 10.38 -11.75 -23.28
N GLY A 85 11.36 -12.25 -22.53
CA GLY A 85 12.76 -12.32 -22.97
C GLY A 85 12.91 -13.07 -24.31
N LEU A 86 12.26 -14.22 -24.45
CA LEU A 86 12.24 -15.01 -25.69
C LEU A 86 11.55 -14.25 -26.84
N SER A 87 10.57 -13.39 -26.56
CA SER A 87 9.92 -12.54 -27.55
C SER A 87 10.81 -11.45 -28.16
N PHE A 88 12.01 -11.22 -27.60
CA PHE A 88 13.03 -10.39 -28.24
C PHE A 88 13.89 -11.18 -29.23
N VAL A 89 14.03 -12.49 -29.05
CA VAL A 89 14.81 -13.38 -29.93
C VAL A 89 13.96 -13.87 -31.09
N TRP A 90 12.69 -14.22 -30.83
CA TRP A 90 11.73 -14.72 -31.83
C TRP A 90 10.45 -13.86 -31.85
N PRO A 91 10.55 -12.60 -32.30
CA PRO A 91 9.42 -11.67 -32.26
C PRO A 91 8.27 -12.08 -33.18
N ASP A 92 8.54 -12.53 -34.41
CA ASP A 92 7.50 -12.89 -35.38
C ASP A 92 6.67 -14.11 -34.93
N ALA A 93 7.31 -15.07 -34.26
CA ALA A 93 6.64 -16.28 -33.79
C ALA A 93 5.80 -16.04 -32.52
N LEU A 94 6.29 -15.20 -31.60
CA LEU A 94 5.64 -15.01 -30.29
C LEU A 94 4.72 -13.79 -30.25
N VAL A 95 5.15 -12.66 -30.82
CA VAL A 95 4.39 -11.39 -30.82
C VAL A 95 3.57 -11.25 -32.10
N GLY A 96 4.06 -11.75 -33.24
CA GLY A 96 3.37 -11.67 -34.53
C GLY A 96 1.90 -12.12 -34.51
N PRO A 97 1.51 -13.22 -33.83
CA PRO A 97 0.10 -13.60 -33.73
C PRO A 97 -0.79 -12.55 -33.04
N PHE A 98 -0.21 -11.64 -32.27
CA PHE A 98 -0.88 -10.57 -31.54
C PHE A 98 -0.75 -9.21 -32.21
N ASP A 99 -0.13 -9.11 -33.39
CA ASP A 99 0.11 -7.82 -34.06
C ASP A 99 -1.11 -7.29 -34.81
N PHE A 100 -2.18 -8.08 -34.92
CA PHE A 100 -3.43 -7.76 -35.59
C PHE A 100 -3.24 -7.15 -37.00
N GLY A 101 -2.19 -7.53 -37.71
CA GLY A 101 -1.88 -7.02 -39.05
C GLY A 101 -1.23 -5.63 -39.07
N MET A 102 -0.83 -5.08 -37.92
CA MET A 102 -0.10 -3.79 -37.84
C MET A 102 1.38 -3.91 -38.21
N GLY A 103 1.87 -5.13 -38.45
CA GLY A 103 3.24 -5.40 -38.86
C GLY A 103 4.29 -5.24 -37.76
N PRO A 104 5.58 -5.46 -38.08
CA PRO A 104 6.66 -5.56 -37.10
C PRO A 104 6.92 -4.30 -36.27
N ASP A 105 6.60 -3.12 -36.78
CA ASP A 105 6.77 -1.85 -36.07
C ASP A 105 5.90 -1.78 -34.79
N SER A 106 4.79 -2.53 -34.77
CA SER A 106 3.89 -2.61 -33.62
C SER A 106 4.44 -3.44 -32.46
N TYR A 107 5.50 -4.24 -32.68
CA TYR A 107 5.97 -5.24 -31.70
C TYR A 107 6.47 -4.62 -30.40
N LYS A 108 6.96 -3.37 -30.44
CA LYS A 108 7.34 -2.64 -29.22
C LYS A 108 6.15 -2.51 -28.25
N PHE A 109 4.96 -2.25 -28.77
CA PHE A 109 3.73 -2.11 -27.98
C PHE A 109 3.03 -3.46 -27.76
N MET A 110 2.88 -4.27 -28.80
CA MET A 110 2.19 -5.57 -28.76
C MET A 110 2.88 -6.58 -27.83
N ARG A 111 4.19 -6.44 -27.59
CA ARG A 111 4.93 -7.25 -26.62
C ARG A 111 4.39 -7.10 -25.19
N ALA A 112 3.89 -5.93 -24.81
CA ALA A 112 3.27 -5.75 -23.49
C ALA A 112 1.98 -6.57 -23.38
N LEU A 113 1.13 -6.58 -24.42
CA LEU A 113 -0.08 -7.39 -24.49
C LEU A 113 0.25 -8.89 -24.45
N PHE A 114 1.20 -9.33 -25.28
CA PHE A 114 1.74 -10.69 -25.24
C PHE A 114 2.20 -11.05 -23.81
N GLY A 115 2.97 -10.16 -23.17
CA GLY A 115 3.47 -10.36 -21.81
C GLY A 115 2.36 -10.53 -20.78
N LEU A 116 1.27 -9.75 -20.87
CA LEU A 116 0.10 -9.89 -20.00
C LEU A 116 -0.57 -11.26 -20.19
N LEU A 117 -0.79 -11.67 -21.44
CA LEU A 117 -1.47 -12.93 -21.76
C LEU A 117 -0.59 -14.14 -21.42
N ALA A 118 0.69 -14.10 -21.76
CA ALA A 118 1.65 -15.16 -21.48
C ALA A 118 1.87 -15.34 -19.96
N ALA A 119 2.16 -14.27 -19.23
CA ALA A 119 2.30 -14.35 -17.78
C ALA A 119 0.96 -14.71 -17.10
N GLY A 120 -0.14 -14.13 -17.57
CA GLY A 120 -1.48 -14.41 -17.07
C GLY A 120 -1.89 -15.88 -17.21
N SER A 121 -1.71 -16.44 -18.41
CA SER A 121 -2.00 -17.85 -18.69
C SER A 121 -1.12 -18.80 -17.88
N LEU A 122 0.17 -18.50 -17.70
CA LEU A 122 1.04 -19.25 -16.79
C LEU A 122 0.52 -19.23 -15.35
N GLY A 123 0.17 -18.04 -14.85
CA GLY A 123 -0.37 -17.87 -13.51
C GLY A 123 -1.67 -18.63 -13.28
N VAL A 124 -2.59 -18.56 -14.24
CA VAL A 124 -3.84 -19.33 -14.23
C VAL A 124 -3.54 -20.83 -14.21
N SER A 125 -2.72 -21.31 -15.12
CA SER A 125 -2.38 -22.73 -15.25
C SER A 125 -1.81 -23.28 -13.93
N VAL A 126 -0.78 -22.64 -13.37
CA VAL A 126 -0.15 -23.08 -12.12
C VAL A 126 -1.11 -22.98 -10.93
N THR A 127 -2.02 -22.00 -10.91
CA THR A 127 -3.02 -21.87 -9.85
C THR A 127 -3.99 -23.05 -9.80
N TRP A 128 -4.31 -23.65 -10.96
CA TRP A 128 -5.15 -24.84 -11.02
C TRP A 128 -4.45 -26.07 -10.46
N PHE A 129 -3.13 -26.19 -10.70
CA PHE A 129 -2.31 -27.32 -10.21
C PHE A 129 -1.74 -27.13 -8.78
N THR A 130 -1.89 -25.95 -8.18
CA THR A 130 -1.38 -25.67 -6.83
C THR A 130 -2.48 -25.65 -5.77
N LYS A 131 -2.10 -25.95 -4.52
CA LYS A 131 -3.03 -25.94 -3.38
C LYS A 131 -3.19 -24.51 -2.84
N PRO A 132 -4.42 -23.98 -2.74
CA PRO A 132 -4.66 -22.66 -2.18
C PRO A 132 -4.24 -22.57 -0.72
N LYS A 133 -3.91 -21.35 -0.27
CA LYS A 133 -3.67 -21.11 1.16
C LYS A 133 -4.99 -21.17 1.95
N PRO A 134 -4.95 -21.56 3.23
CA PRO A 134 -6.12 -21.48 4.11
C PRO A 134 -6.69 -20.06 4.15
N GLU A 135 -8.01 -19.94 4.16
CA GLU A 135 -8.69 -18.64 4.12
C GLU A 135 -8.25 -17.70 5.23
N GLU A 136 -8.02 -18.22 6.43
CA GLU A 136 -7.57 -17.44 7.60
C GLU A 136 -6.27 -16.66 7.35
N LYS A 137 -5.38 -17.17 6.50
CA LYS A 137 -4.11 -16.52 6.17
C LYS A 137 -4.23 -15.43 5.11
N ILE A 138 -5.36 -15.38 4.39
CA ILE A 138 -5.60 -14.47 3.27
C ILE A 138 -6.76 -13.49 3.54
N LYS A 139 -7.55 -13.70 4.60
CA LYS A 139 -8.57 -12.75 5.05
C LYS A 139 -7.95 -11.38 5.34
N GLY A 140 -8.53 -10.36 4.72
CA GLY A 140 -8.08 -8.98 4.75
C GLY A 140 -6.97 -8.64 3.76
N LEU A 141 -6.46 -9.60 2.97
CA LEU A 141 -5.42 -9.39 1.96
C LEU A 141 -5.93 -9.53 0.52
N VAL A 142 -7.15 -10.04 0.34
CA VAL A 142 -7.77 -10.31 -0.97
C VAL A 142 -9.10 -9.57 -1.07
N ALA A 143 -9.45 -9.13 -2.27
CA ALA A 143 -10.72 -8.51 -2.59
C ALA A 143 -11.91 -9.36 -2.09
N GLY A 144 -12.92 -8.69 -1.53
CA GLY A 144 -14.08 -9.33 -0.91
C GLY A 144 -13.89 -9.66 0.58
N THR A 145 -12.73 -9.35 1.19
CA THR A 145 -12.47 -9.52 2.64
C THR A 145 -12.13 -8.20 3.34
N GLN A 146 -12.53 -7.07 2.76
CA GLN A 146 -12.24 -5.74 3.28
C GLN A 146 -12.81 -5.53 4.69
N LEU A 147 -14.02 -6.04 4.97
CA LEU A 147 -14.62 -5.97 6.30
C LEU A 147 -13.81 -6.73 7.35
N ASP A 148 -13.16 -7.83 6.96
CA ASP A 148 -12.27 -8.58 7.87
C ASP A 148 -10.97 -7.81 8.14
N ALA A 149 -10.42 -7.13 7.12
CA ALA A 149 -9.29 -6.23 7.31
C ALA A 149 -9.64 -5.09 8.28
N MET A 150 -10.81 -4.48 8.10
CA MET A 150 -11.32 -3.41 8.97
C MET A 150 -11.52 -3.90 10.41
N ARG A 151 -12.17 -5.06 10.61
CA ARG A 151 -12.32 -5.69 11.94
C ARG A 151 -10.98 -5.94 12.61
N ARG A 152 -10.00 -6.45 11.86
CA ARG A 152 -8.65 -6.73 12.36
C ARG A 152 -7.90 -5.44 12.73
N PHE A 153 -8.06 -4.38 11.95
CA PHE A 153 -7.45 -3.08 12.22
C PHE A 153 -8.04 -2.43 13.47
N LYS A 154 -9.38 -2.44 13.59
CA LYS A 154 -10.09 -1.86 14.74
C LYS A 154 -9.99 -2.69 16.02
N GLY A 155 -9.94 -4.01 15.89
CA GLY A 155 -10.10 -4.96 17.00
C GLY A 155 -11.56 -5.20 17.40
N GLY A 156 -12.53 -4.79 16.56
CA GLY A 156 -13.97 -4.88 16.83
C GLY A 156 -14.81 -4.65 15.59
N THR A 157 -16.13 -4.55 15.73
CA THR A 157 -17.03 -4.28 14.60
C THR A 157 -16.86 -2.84 14.08
N PRO A 158 -16.55 -2.65 12.79
CA PRO A 158 -16.45 -1.32 12.19
C PRO A 158 -17.79 -0.57 12.24
N ASN A 159 -17.77 0.67 12.71
CA ASN A 159 -18.88 1.59 12.67
C ASN A 159 -18.83 2.37 11.35
N ARG A 160 -19.73 2.01 10.43
CA ARG A 160 -19.83 2.63 9.10
C ARG A 160 -20.89 3.71 8.99
N ARG A 161 -21.52 4.12 10.09
CA ARG A 161 -22.49 5.23 10.04
C ARG A 161 -21.78 6.49 9.53
N PRO A 162 -22.29 7.19 8.51
CA PRO A 162 -21.67 8.43 8.07
C PRO A 162 -21.72 9.46 9.20
N GLY A 163 -20.61 10.15 9.43
CA GLY A 163 -20.50 11.20 10.43
C GLY A 163 -19.75 12.41 9.87
N GLU A 164 -19.79 13.52 10.59
CA GLU A 164 -19.15 14.78 10.22
C GLU A 164 -17.83 14.99 10.96
N LYS A 165 -16.95 15.82 10.41
CA LYS A 165 -15.74 16.27 11.09
C LYS A 165 -16.10 17.36 12.08
N VAL A 166 -15.59 17.26 13.31
CA VAL A 166 -15.88 18.23 14.37
C VAL A 166 -14.60 18.99 14.72
N ARG A 167 -14.70 20.31 14.83
CA ARG A 167 -13.61 21.16 15.32
C ARG A 167 -13.70 21.24 16.83
N LEU A 168 -12.61 20.90 17.50
CA LEU A 168 -12.52 20.85 18.96
C LEU A 168 -11.22 21.51 19.41
N ILE A 169 -11.21 22.00 20.63
CA ILE A 169 -10.06 22.62 21.28
C ILE A 169 -9.40 21.58 22.18
N THR A 170 -8.08 21.42 22.04
CA THR A 170 -7.31 20.46 22.83
C THR A 170 -7.24 20.87 24.30
N LYS A 171 -7.55 19.92 25.17
CA LYS A 171 -7.31 20.02 26.61
C LYS A 171 -6.53 18.80 27.07
N PHE A 172 -5.37 18.97 27.68
CA PHE A 172 -4.56 17.83 28.08
C PHE A 172 -5.11 17.25 29.38
N ASP A 173 -5.34 15.94 29.39
CA ASP A 173 -5.79 15.20 30.56
C ASP A 173 -4.79 14.10 30.89
N PRO A 174 -3.92 14.31 31.90
CA PRO A 174 -2.92 13.31 32.32
C PRO A 174 -3.54 11.97 32.74
N LYS A 175 -4.82 11.93 33.12
CA LYS A 175 -5.50 10.69 33.50
C LYS A 175 -5.69 9.72 32.33
N LEU A 176 -5.55 10.20 31.09
CA LEU A 176 -5.68 9.41 29.86
C LEU A 176 -4.35 8.82 29.38
N ALA A 177 -3.24 9.06 30.09
CA ALA A 177 -1.92 8.54 29.73
C ALA A 177 -1.93 7.02 29.59
N GLY A 178 -1.29 6.49 28.54
CA GLY A 178 -1.22 5.06 28.24
C GLY A 178 -2.52 4.39 27.77
N GLN A 179 -3.65 5.10 27.67
CA GLN A 179 -4.93 4.51 27.25
C GLN A 179 -5.18 4.63 25.74
N ASN A 180 -4.55 5.60 25.08
CA ASN A 180 -4.81 5.97 23.68
C ASN A 180 -6.30 6.25 23.41
N VAL A 181 -6.93 6.98 24.34
CA VAL A 181 -8.35 7.33 24.34
C VAL A 181 -8.49 8.84 24.42
N VAL A 182 -9.42 9.40 23.66
CA VAL A 182 -9.85 10.80 23.79
C VAL A 182 -11.27 10.88 24.29
N ILE A 183 -11.55 11.88 25.12
CA ILE A 183 -12.89 12.14 25.61
C ILE A 183 -13.41 13.43 24.99
N VAL A 184 -14.59 13.33 24.39
CA VAL A 184 -15.29 14.44 23.74
C VAL A 184 -16.73 14.51 24.28
N SER A 185 -17.39 15.64 24.03
CA SER A 185 -18.79 15.84 24.43
C SER A 185 -19.73 14.89 23.68
N LYS A 186 -20.89 14.58 24.29
CA LYS A 186 -21.93 13.76 23.64
C LYS A 186 -22.40 14.36 22.30
N PRO A 187 -22.66 15.68 22.18
CA PRO A 187 -22.98 16.28 20.88
C PRO A 187 -21.88 16.12 19.83
N ALA A 188 -20.60 16.15 20.23
CA ALA A 188 -19.49 15.93 19.29
C ALA A 188 -19.43 14.47 18.81
N LEU A 189 -19.65 13.49 19.68
CA LEU A 189 -19.77 12.07 19.29
C LEU A 189 -20.95 11.84 18.35
N ASP A 190 -22.10 12.44 18.65
CA ASP A 190 -23.31 12.31 17.83
C ASP A 190 -23.08 12.90 16.43
N LYS A 191 -22.45 14.07 16.33
CA LYS A 191 -22.04 14.66 15.03
C LYS A 191 -21.08 13.77 14.25
N MET A 192 -20.09 13.15 14.93
CA MET A 192 -19.18 12.18 14.30
C MET A 192 -19.84 10.81 14.04
N ALA A 193 -21.07 10.61 14.50
CA ALA A 193 -21.75 9.33 14.58
C ALA A 193 -20.88 8.23 15.22
N ALA A 194 -20.07 8.58 16.22
CA ALA A 194 -19.07 7.73 16.85
C ALA A 194 -19.57 7.12 18.18
N ASP A 195 -19.28 5.84 18.37
CA ASP A 195 -19.54 5.11 19.61
C ASP A 195 -18.24 4.98 20.44
N PRO A 196 -18.33 4.84 21.78
CA PRO A 196 -17.17 4.51 22.60
C PRO A 196 -16.44 3.27 22.07
N GLY A 197 -15.12 3.39 21.90
CA GLY A 197 -14.25 2.38 21.31
C GLY A 197 -14.03 2.51 19.80
N ASP A 198 -14.74 3.41 19.11
CA ASP A 198 -14.48 3.73 17.71
C ASP A 198 -13.11 4.40 17.53
N LEU A 199 -12.50 4.19 16.37
CA LEU A 199 -11.26 4.85 16.01
C LEU A 199 -11.57 6.26 15.50
N LEU A 200 -10.92 7.23 16.12
CA LEU A 200 -10.95 8.62 15.76
C LEU A 200 -9.58 9.04 15.22
N TYR A 201 -9.61 9.96 14.27
CA TYR A 201 -8.44 10.63 13.73
C TYR A 201 -8.50 12.09 14.13
N ALA A 202 -7.57 12.51 14.98
CA ALA A 202 -7.40 13.91 15.37
C ALA A 202 -6.26 14.52 14.56
N SER A 203 -6.51 15.64 13.90
CA SER A 203 -5.54 16.29 13.02
C SER A 203 -5.58 17.80 13.15
N HIS A 204 -4.51 18.46 12.74
CA HIS A 204 -4.51 19.91 12.60
C HIS A 204 -5.57 20.38 11.58
N THR A 205 -6.17 21.54 11.82
CA THR A 205 -7.10 22.23 10.90
C THR A 205 -6.56 22.51 9.48
N ARG A 206 -5.24 22.51 9.27
CA ARG A 206 -4.61 22.80 7.99
C ARG A 206 -4.32 21.48 7.28
N TRP A 207 -5.01 21.25 6.17
CA TRP A 207 -4.95 19.99 5.42
C TRP A 207 -3.54 19.59 4.95
N TRP A 208 -2.65 20.56 4.67
CA TRP A 208 -1.29 20.30 4.18
C TRP A 208 -0.34 19.73 5.23
N TYR A 209 -0.68 19.78 6.53
CA TYR A 209 0.11 19.04 7.54
C TYR A 209 -0.13 17.54 7.45
N GLY A 210 -1.24 17.09 6.85
CA GLY A 210 -1.55 15.69 6.64
C GLY A 210 -1.30 14.85 7.90
N GLY A 211 -0.54 13.77 7.74
CA GLY A 211 -0.17 12.86 8.84
C GLY A 211 0.90 13.39 9.80
N LEU A 212 1.57 14.52 9.51
CA LEU A 212 2.67 15.05 10.33
C LEU A 212 2.19 15.67 11.65
N ARG A 213 0.94 16.14 11.69
CA ARG A 213 0.32 16.70 12.90
C ARG A 213 -1.03 16.05 13.13
N SER A 214 -0.97 14.75 13.41
CA SER A 214 -2.16 13.92 13.59
C SER A 214 -1.88 12.73 14.50
N VAL A 215 -2.93 12.17 15.09
CA VAL A 215 -2.87 10.95 15.89
C VAL A 215 -4.15 10.12 15.72
N HIS A 216 -3.97 8.80 15.80
CA HIS A 216 -5.07 7.84 15.84
C HIS A 216 -5.36 7.47 17.29
N VAL A 217 -6.58 7.76 17.74
CA VAL A 217 -7.03 7.60 19.13
C VAL A 217 -8.39 6.89 19.15
N LYS A 218 -8.81 6.39 20.31
CA LYS A 218 -10.14 5.77 20.48
C LYS A 218 -11.11 6.73 21.16
N ALA A 219 -12.39 6.67 20.78
CA ALA A 219 -13.45 7.39 21.47
C ALA A 219 -13.65 6.82 22.87
N GLY A 220 -13.54 7.66 23.91
CA GLY A 220 -13.87 7.32 25.28
C GLY A 220 -15.37 7.42 25.57
N ALA A 221 -15.76 7.12 26.81
CA ALA A 221 -17.11 7.41 27.28
C ALA A 221 -17.33 8.94 27.31
N ALA A 222 -18.48 9.39 26.81
CA ALA A 222 -18.83 10.80 26.77
C ALA A 222 -18.90 11.40 28.18
N ILE A 223 -18.57 12.68 28.31
CA ILE A 223 -18.84 13.46 29.52
C ILE A 223 -20.06 14.34 29.26
N GLU A 224 -21.01 14.33 30.20
CA GLU A 224 -22.05 15.36 30.31
C GLU A 224 -21.40 16.63 30.89
N SER A 225 -20.66 17.36 30.06
CA SER A 225 -19.96 18.59 30.41
C SER A 225 -20.48 19.72 29.53
N GLU A 226 -20.67 20.91 30.10
CA GLU A 226 -21.06 22.13 29.36
C GLU A 226 -20.03 22.53 28.30
N ASP A 227 -18.78 22.11 28.46
CA ASP A 227 -17.71 22.32 27.47
C ASP A 227 -17.88 21.41 26.24
N THR A 228 -18.81 21.75 25.33
CA THR A 228 -19.11 20.97 24.12
C THR A 228 -17.94 20.92 23.13
N ASP A 229 -17.05 21.90 23.19
CA ASP A 229 -16.04 22.17 22.17
C ASP A 229 -14.66 21.66 22.55
N LEU A 230 -14.53 20.88 23.63
CA LEU A 230 -13.25 20.35 24.09
C LEU A 230 -13.01 18.90 23.64
N VAL A 231 -11.76 18.61 23.27
CA VAL A 231 -11.23 17.25 23.18
C VAL A 231 -10.19 17.05 24.27
N ARG A 232 -10.49 16.15 25.22
CA ARG A 232 -9.53 15.73 26.23
C ARG A 232 -8.64 14.65 25.66
N ILE A 233 -7.34 14.92 25.62
CA ILE A 233 -6.33 14.04 25.03
C ILE A 233 -5.17 13.85 26.00
N SER A 234 -4.52 12.69 25.97
CA SER A 234 -3.34 12.47 26.79
C SER A 234 -2.16 13.37 26.32
N PRO A 235 -1.27 13.81 27.22
CA PRO A 235 -0.08 14.57 26.83
C PRO A 235 0.83 13.81 25.84
N GLU A 236 0.86 12.48 25.91
CA GLU A 236 1.66 11.61 25.04
C GLU A 236 1.11 11.61 23.60
N ASP A 237 -0.20 11.41 23.45
CA ASP A 237 -0.87 11.43 22.15
C ASP A 237 -0.80 12.82 21.53
N ALA A 238 -0.99 13.88 22.33
CA ALA A 238 -0.81 15.25 21.90
C ALA A 238 0.63 15.55 21.44
N ALA A 239 1.63 15.05 22.17
CA ALA A 239 3.04 15.20 21.79
C ALA A 239 3.34 14.47 20.48
N SER A 240 2.76 13.27 20.25
CA SER A 240 2.92 12.52 19.01
C SER A 240 2.37 13.27 17.78
N ALA A 241 1.29 14.02 17.97
CA ALA A 241 0.68 14.86 16.94
C ALA A 241 1.26 16.29 16.89
N HIS A 242 2.19 16.64 17.79
CA HIS A 242 2.68 18.00 17.99
C HIS A 242 1.56 19.02 18.22
N PHE A 243 0.54 18.64 18.99
CA PHE A 243 -0.52 19.55 19.43
C PHE A 243 -0.07 20.37 20.63
N THR A 244 -0.55 21.59 20.73
CA THR A 244 -0.42 22.45 21.91
C THR A 244 -1.73 22.50 22.67
N GLU A 245 -1.69 22.83 23.97
CA GLU A 245 -2.90 23.10 24.76
C GLU A 245 -3.70 24.26 24.15
N GLY A 246 -5.04 24.17 24.13
CA GLY A 246 -5.90 25.22 23.60
C GLY A 246 -5.87 25.37 22.07
N GLN A 247 -5.26 24.43 21.35
CA GLN A 247 -5.20 24.43 19.90
C GLN A 247 -6.49 23.89 19.30
N GLU A 248 -6.98 24.53 18.25
CA GLU A 248 -8.06 23.98 17.44
C GLU A 248 -7.57 22.80 16.58
N VAL A 249 -8.25 21.67 16.70
CA VAL A 249 -8.02 20.44 15.94
C VAL A 249 -9.32 19.97 15.30
N VAL A 250 -9.18 19.21 14.22
CA VAL A 250 -10.30 18.52 13.57
C VAL A 250 -10.26 17.06 13.98
N VAL A 251 -11.36 16.58 14.55
CA VAL A 251 -11.54 15.18 14.94
C VAL A 251 -12.62 14.57 14.05
N GLU A 252 -12.33 13.39 13.51
CA GLU A 252 -13.28 12.64 12.68
C GLU A 252 -13.24 11.14 13.02
N LYS A 253 -14.38 10.47 12.86
CA LYS A 253 -14.44 9.01 12.96
C LYS A 253 -13.93 8.36 11.69
N ILE A 254 -12.98 7.44 11.85
CA ILE A 254 -12.46 6.66 10.72
C ILE A 254 -13.02 5.24 10.67
N MET A 255 -13.35 4.62 11.82
CA MET A 255 -13.82 3.22 11.85
C MET A 255 -14.51 2.81 13.14
#